data_AF-A0A4Q8BDA5-F1
#
_entry.id   AF-A0A4Q8BDA5-F1
#
_cell.length_a   1.000
_cell.length_b   1.000
_cell.length_c   1.000
_cell.angle_alpha   90.00
_cell.angle_beta   90.00
_cell.angle_gamma   90.00
#
_symmetry.space_group_name_H-M   'P 1'
#
loop_
_entity.id
_entity.type
_entity.pdbx_description
1 polymer ?
#
loop_
_entity_poly.entity_id
_entity_poly.type
_entity_poly.pdbx_seq_one_letter_code
_entity_poly.pdbx_strand_id
1 'polypeptide(L)'
;MEVKGRWWNGNWGRIARRDIWLLSDGHRWRVRGRLGGDGGREVAYEFDDEQQARAMVNRMMETSAGAWRDLTEALRQEAQRLRAD
;
A
#
# COMPACT_ATOMS: atom_id res chain seq x y z
N MET A 1 -7.28 7.37 8.95
CA MET A 1 -6.43 6.28 8.43
C MET A 1 -5.12 6.87 7.92
N GLU A 2 -4.02 6.58 8.61
CA GLU A 2 -2.65 6.95 8.21
C GLU A 2 -2.01 5.85 7.37
N VAL A 3 -1.14 6.21 6.43
CA VAL A 3 -0.36 5.22 5.67
C VAL A 3 0.76 4.69 6.54
N LYS A 4 0.74 3.38 6.81
CA LYS A 4 1.79 2.66 7.55
C LYS A 4 2.76 1.93 6.64
N GLY A 5 2.38 1.71 5.38
CA GLY A 5 3.26 1.16 4.35
C GLY A 5 2.72 1.35 2.94
N ARG A 6 3.61 1.43 1.97
CA ARG A 6 3.25 1.50 0.55
C ARG A 6 4.28 0.78 -0.31
N TRP A 7 3.78 0.01 -1.26
CA TRP A 7 4.59 -0.69 -2.24
C TRP A 7 4.06 -0.46 -3.63
N TRP A 8 4.97 -0.28 -4.58
CA TRP A 8 4.63 -0.02 -5.97
C TRP A 8 5.51 -0.87 -6.88
N ASN A 9 4.94 -1.45 -7.94
CA ASN A 9 5.65 -2.39 -8.81
C ASN A 9 6.58 -1.75 -9.83
N GLY A 10 6.87 -0.46 -9.72
CA GLY A 10 7.77 0.26 -10.62
C GLY A 10 7.18 0.60 -11.99
N ASN A 11 5.91 0.23 -12.26
CA ASN A 11 5.28 0.44 -13.56
C ASN A 11 4.29 1.61 -13.52
N TRP A 12 4.41 2.52 -14.49
CA TRP A 12 3.53 3.67 -14.68
C TRP A 12 2.40 3.43 -15.69
N GLY A 13 2.47 2.33 -16.44
CA GLY A 13 1.52 1.98 -17.48
C GLY A 13 0.11 1.76 -16.95
N ARG A 14 -0.90 2.24 -17.69
CA ARG A 14 -2.31 2.20 -17.30
C ARG A 14 -2.86 0.80 -16.98
N ILE A 15 -2.27 -0.27 -17.54
CA ILE A 15 -2.72 -1.64 -17.28
C ILE A 15 -1.81 -2.35 -16.27
N ALA A 16 -0.52 -2.08 -16.34
CA ALA A 16 0.49 -2.84 -15.63
C ALA A 16 0.87 -2.24 -14.25
N ARG A 17 0.48 -1.00 -13.96
CA ARG A 17 0.71 -0.37 -12.66
C ARG A 17 0.05 -1.17 -11.55
N ARG A 18 0.77 -1.39 -10.45
CA ARG A 18 0.24 -1.97 -9.23
C ARG A 18 0.76 -1.22 -8.02
N ASP A 19 -0.14 -0.91 -7.10
CA ASP A 19 0.19 -0.30 -5.83
C ASP A 19 -0.49 -1.12 -4.71
N ILE A 20 0.17 -1.24 -3.57
CA ILE A 20 -0.37 -1.78 -2.33
C ILE A 20 -0.17 -0.73 -1.24
N TRP A 21 -1.20 -0.49 -0.43
CA TRP A 21 -1.14 0.38 0.73
C TRP A 21 -1.57 -0.39 1.97
N LEU A 22 -0.80 -0.21 3.05
CA LEU A 22 -1.19 -0.58 4.40
C LEU A 22 -1.57 0.70 5.16
N LEU A 23 -2.79 0.74 5.69
CA LEU A 23 -3.37 1.89 6.36
C LEU A 23 -3.81 1.49 7.78
N SER A 24 -3.71 2.41 8.73
CA SER A 24 -4.28 2.21 10.08
C SER A 24 -4.70 3.53 10.72
N ASP A 25 -5.75 3.51 11.54
CA ASP A 25 -6.14 4.62 12.43
C ASP A 25 -5.73 4.39 13.89
N GLY A 26 -4.97 3.34 14.18
CA GLY A 26 -4.57 2.92 15.53
C GLY A 26 -5.46 1.85 16.14
N HIS A 27 -6.64 1.59 15.58
CA HIS A 27 -7.57 0.55 16.06
C HIS A 27 -7.88 -0.49 14.99
N ARG A 28 -7.92 -0.07 13.73
CA ARG A 28 -8.14 -0.94 12.58
C ARG A 28 -7.02 -0.84 11.58
N TRP A 29 -6.91 -1.90 10.79
CA TRP A 29 -5.99 -2.01 9.68
C TRP A 29 -6.76 -2.20 8.39
N ARG A 30 -6.28 -1.57 7.33
CA ARG A 30 -6.84 -1.71 5.99
C ARG A 30 -5.71 -1.90 4.99
N VAL A 31 -5.81 -2.94 4.17
CA VAL A 31 -4.93 -3.20 3.03
C VAL A 31 -5.68 -2.84 1.77
N ARG A 32 -5.12 -1.95 0.95
CA ARG A 32 -5.66 -1.60 -0.37
C ARG A 32 -4.71 -2.06 -1.45
N GLY A 33 -5.22 -2.65 -2.51
CA GLY A 33 -4.48 -2.90 -3.74
C GLY A 33 -5.12 -2.19 -4.91
N ARG A 34 -4.29 -1.64 -5.79
CA ARG A 34 -4.69 -1.12 -7.09
C ARG A 34 -4.04 -1.93 -8.20
N LEU A 35 -4.84 -2.27 -9.21
CA LEU A 35 -4.40 -2.82 -10.49
C LEU A 35 -4.80 -1.85 -11.60
N GLY A 36 -3.80 -1.37 -12.34
CA GLY A 36 -3.94 -0.36 -13.37
C GLY A 36 -3.73 1.08 -12.88
N GLY A 37 -3.68 2.01 -13.81
CA GLY A 37 -3.55 3.44 -13.59
C GLY A 37 -4.90 4.11 -13.42
N ASP A 38 -5.14 5.18 -14.18
CA ASP A 38 -6.42 5.88 -14.19
C ASP A 38 -7.55 4.95 -14.68
N GLY A 39 -8.64 4.82 -13.90
CA GLY A 39 -9.71 3.84 -14.13
C GLY A 39 -9.37 2.39 -13.74
N GLY A 40 -8.25 2.16 -13.04
CA GLY A 40 -7.86 0.83 -12.54
C GLY A 40 -8.82 0.23 -11.52
N ARG A 41 -8.73 -1.08 -11.31
CA ARG A 41 -9.52 -1.78 -10.28
C ARG A 41 -8.84 -1.64 -8.93
N GLU A 42 -9.64 -1.42 -7.90
CA GLU A 42 -9.17 -1.41 -6.51
C GLU A 42 -9.85 -2.50 -5.70
N VAL A 43 -9.11 -3.06 -4.76
CA VAL A 43 -9.60 -3.98 -3.73
C VAL A 43 -9.16 -3.48 -2.36
N ALA A 44 -9.99 -3.69 -1.34
CA ALA A 44 -9.68 -3.34 0.02
C ALA A 44 -10.07 -4.48 0.97
N TYR A 45 -9.23 -4.72 1.97
CA TYR A 45 -9.44 -5.71 3.02
C TYR A 45 -9.23 -5.03 4.37
N GLU A 46 -10.08 -5.34 5.34
CA GLU A 46 -10.01 -4.77 6.69
C GLU A 46 -9.69 -5.85 7.71
N PHE A 47 -8.90 -5.47 8.72
CA PHE A 47 -8.45 -6.36 9.78
C PHE A 47 -8.42 -5.59 11.09
N ASP A 48 -8.68 -6.27 12.19
CA ASP A 48 -8.53 -5.69 13.54
C ASP A 48 -7.08 -5.82 14.06
N ASP A 49 -6.24 -6.61 13.38
CA ASP A 49 -4.88 -6.93 13.78
C ASP A 49 -3.84 -6.58 12.69
N GLU A 50 -2.70 -6.08 13.14
CA GLU A 50 -1.59 -5.67 12.26
C GLU A 50 -0.95 -6.86 11.55
N GLN A 51 -0.76 -7.99 12.25
CA GLN A 51 -0.10 -9.17 11.71
C GLN A 51 -0.91 -9.75 10.56
N GLN A 52 -2.24 -9.83 10.70
CA GLN A 52 -3.15 -10.25 9.62
C GLN A 52 -3.10 -9.32 8.41
N ALA A 53 -3.10 -8.00 8.66
CA ALA A 53 -2.99 -7.02 7.58
C ALA A 53 -1.66 -7.13 6.83
N ARG A 54 -0.54 -7.32 7.55
CA ARG A 54 0.79 -7.54 6.95
C ARG A 54 0.86 -8.86 6.18
N ALA A 55 0.23 -9.93 6.68
CA ALA A 55 0.14 -11.19 5.96
C ALA A 55 -0.62 -11.04 4.63
N MET A 56 -1.69 -10.23 4.61
CA MET A 56 -2.40 -9.92 3.36
C MET A 56 -1.53 -9.10 2.39
N VAL A 57 -0.76 -8.12 2.87
CA VAL A 57 0.21 -7.38 2.05
C VAL A 57 1.19 -8.35 1.38
N ASN A 58 1.82 -9.23 2.16
CA ASN A 58 2.78 -10.22 1.65
C ASN A 58 2.13 -11.12 0.59
N ARG A 59 0.92 -11.63 0.87
CA ARG A 59 0.16 -12.43 -0.10
C ARG A 59 -0.10 -11.67 -1.40
N MET A 60 -0.50 -10.39 -1.32
CA MET A 60 -0.76 -9.57 -2.50
C MET A 60 0.50 -9.31 -3.32
N MET A 61 1.66 -9.18 -2.65
CA MET A 61 2.95 -9.05 -3.31
C MET A 61 3.34 -10.33 -4.04
N GLU A 62 3.23 -11.48 -3.38
CA GLU A 62 3.58 -12.80 -3.92
C GLU A 62 2.70 -13.19 -5.11
N THR A 63 1.40 -12.84 -5.06
CA THR A 63 0.43 -13.21 -6.11
C THR A 63 0.54 -12.31 -7.35
N SER A 64 1.27 -11.20 -7.28
CA SER A 64 1.36 -10.21 -8.35
C SER A 64 2.76 -10.20 -8.96
N ALA A 65 2.83 -10.36 -10.30
CA ALA A 65 4.09 -10.23 -11.02
C ALA A 65 4.66 -8.79 -10.91
N GLY A 66 5.94 -8.69 -10.54
CA GLY A 66 6.70 -7.44 -10.55
C GLY A 66 7.76 -7.35 -9.46
N ALA A 67 8.73 -6.44 -9.62
CA ALA A 67 9.65 -6.07 -8.57
C ALA A 67 8.99 -4.97 -7.71
N TRP A 68 8.59 -5.31 -6.49
CA TRP A 68 8.00 -4.35 -5.57
C TRP A 68 9.06 -3.40 -5.02
N ARG A 69 8.79 -2.10 -5.14
CA ARG A 69 9.57 -1.04 -4.50
C ARG A 69 8.84 -0.63 -3.24
N ASP A 70 9.55 -0.70 -2.12
CA ASP A 70 9.07 -0.19 -0.84
C ASP A 70 9.22 1.33 -0.80
N LEU A 71 8.11 2.03 -0.63
CA LEU A 71 8.02 3.49 -0.53
C LEU A 71 7.66 3.94 0.89
N THR A 72 7.60 3.01 1.85
CA THR A 72 7.16 3.27 3.22
C THR A 72 8.03 4.31 3.91
N GLU A 73 9.35 4.23 3.76
CA GLU A 73 10.26 5.16 4.40
C GLU A 73 10.18 6.56 3.78
N ALA A 74 10.08 6.67 2.45
CA ALA A 74 9.89 7.94 1.78
C ALA A 74 8.60 8.65 2.24
N LEU A 75 7.51 7.90 2.38
CA LEU A 75 6.24 8.43 2.91
C LEU A 75 6.34 8.85 4.37
N ARG A 76 7.07 8.09 5.19
CA ARG A 76 7.28 8.45 6.60
C ARG A 76 8.02 9.77 6.72
N GLN A 77 9.07 9.97 5.92
CA GLN A 77 9.84 11.21 5.89
C GLN A 77 9.00 12.40 5.40
N GLU A 78 8.20 12.22 4.37
CA GLU A 78 7.27 13.25 3.87
C GLU A 78 6.24 13.65 4.94
N ALA A 79 5.63 12.66 5.62
CA ALA A 79 4.67 12.92 6.70
C ALA A 79 5.31 13.62 7.90
N GLN A 80 6.59 13.35 8.21
CA GLN A 80 7.32 14.07 9.25
C GLN A 80 7.57 15.53 8.87
N ARG A 81 7.94 15.82 7.61
CA ARG A 81 8.14 17.19 7.12
C ARG A 81 6.85 18.02 7.25
N LEU A 82 5.72 17.48 6.80
CA LEU A 82 4.43 18.16 6.86
C LEU A 82 3.93 18.44 8.29
N ARG A 83 4.52 17.81 9.32
CA ARG A 83 4.19 18.06 10.73
C ARG A 83 5.12 19.08 11.40
N ALA A 84 6.22 19.43 10.76
CA ALA A 84 7.22 20.35 11.29
C ALA A 84 7.05 21.80 10.79
N ASP A 85 6.18 22.00 9.78
CA ASP A 85 5.72 23.30 9.26
C ASP A 85 4.39 23.72 9.93
#